data_AF-A0A8H8NAT0-F1
#
_entry.id   AF-A0A8H8NAT0-F1
#
_cell.length_a   1.000
_cell.length_b   1.000
_cell.length_c   1.000
_cell.angle_alpha   90.00
_cell.angle_beta   90.00
_cell.angle_gamma   90.00
#
_symmetry.space_group_name_H-M   'P 1'
#
loop_
_entity.id
_entity.type
_entity.pdbx_description
1 polymer ?
#
loop_
_entity_poly.entity_id
_entity_poly.type
_entity_poly.pdbx_seq_one_letter_code
_entity_poly.pdbx_strand_id
1 'polypeptide(L)'
;MLEPLSFLTVGALPNLRRLRINGSYAHVGMEPDKVPPGSFPALRELHVCELDSATIISILGTRPLVKNLINLRINYRPEDFELAGIQDRAGYIASTLLGGLRNATSLRSFELLIDLNGVIEDPYDIGHRDLLKTFSKLELEKITLEGAHVGRWACNLNTLGTVWSDMTSISIEDQVTSLDAFICFAQLPRLQHLLLNVRFVAVGRVPEAGSMSPLHTLECSGKVLEEQPSEGLVTLTSEFLLILFLSLHQIRWADGWPDRSKEHQDFFHALNQNITLRRL
;
A
#
# COMPACT_ATOMS: atom_id res chain seq x y z
N MET A 1 -18.34 19.94 12.97
CA MET A 1 -17.29 20.24 13.97
C MET A 1 -17.46 19.25 15.12
N LEU A 2 -16.54 18.30 15.30
CA LEU A 2 -16.54 17.45 16.50
C LEU A 2 -15.85 18.24 17.61
N GLU A 3 -16.62 18.78 18.55
CA GLU A 3 -16.04 19.44 19.73
C GLU A 3 -15.24 18.43 20.57
N PRO A 4 -14.19 18.83 21.30
CA PRO A 4 -13.40 17.93 22.16
C PRO A 4 -14.26 17.07 23.12
N LEU A 5 -15.41 17.60 23.57
CA LEU A 5 -16.40 16.90 24.39
C LEU A 5 -17.10 15.75 23.65
N SER A 6 -17.32 15.89 22.34
CA SER A 6 -17.90 14.84 21.50
C SER A 6 -16.95 13.65 21.34
N PHE A 7 -15.64 13.89 21.25
CA PHE A 7 -14.66 12.83 21.09
C PHE A 7 -14.50 11.98 22.35
N LEU A 8 -14.49 12.61 23.53
CA LEU A 8 -14.48 11.91 24.82
C LEU A 8 -15.74 11.06 25.02
N THR A 9 -16.89 11.59 24.60
CA THR A 9 -18.18 10.88 24.66
C THR A 9 -18.17 9.65 23.76
N VAL A 10 -17.67 9.79 22.52
CA VAL A 10 -17.50 8.66 21.59
C VAL A 10 -16.48 7.64 22.14
N GLY A 11 -15.39 8.11 22.75
CA GLY A 11 -14.36 7.26 23.35
C GLY A 11 -14.81 6.46 24.57
N ALA A 12 -15.87 6.88 25.24
CA ALA A 12 -16.46 6.15 26.37
C ALA A 12 -17.37 4.98 25.91
N LEU A 13 -17.70 4.87 24.63
CA LEU A 13 -18.59 3.83 24.12
C LEU A 13 -17.89 2.45 24.18
N PRO A 14 -18.36 1.51 25.03
CA PRO A 14 -17.63 0.28 25.32
C PRO A 14 -17.60 -0.70 24.15
N ASN A 15 -18.59 -0.63 23.25
CA ASN A 15 -18.76 -1.54 22.12
C ASN A 15 -18.41 -0.90 20.77
N LEU A 16 -17.85 0.31 20.74
CA LEU A 16 -17.48 0.98 19.50
C LEU A 16 -16.30 0.25 18.85
N ARG A 17 -16.59 -0.50 17.78
CA ARG A 17 -15.58 -1.28 17.04
C ARG A 17 -15.01 -0.56 15.83
N ARG A 18 -15.79 0.35 15.24
CA ARG A 18 -15.45 1.05 14.01
C ARG A 18 -15.74 2.53 14.18
N LEU A 19 -14.77 3.36 13.82
CA LEU A 19 -14.89 4.80 13.86
C LEU A 19 -14.48 5.37 12.52
N ARG A 20 -15.33 6.24 11.97
CA ARG A 20 -15.01 7.04 10.80
C ARG A 20 -15.01 8.51 11.20
N ILE A 21 -13.92 9.19 10.90
CA ILE A 21 -13.74 10.62 11.13
C ILE A 21 -13.62 11.27 9.76
N ASN A 22 -14.62 12.08 9.42
CA ASN A 22 -14.61 12.92 8.23
C ASN A 22 -14.43 14.37 8.66
N GLY A 23 -13.60 15.13 7.96
CA GLY A 23 -13.53 16.58 8.14
C GLY A 23 -13.89 17.35 6.89
N SER A 24 -14.03 18.65 7.09
CA SER A 24 -14.25 19.64 6.04
C SER A 24 -13.12 20.67 6.07
N TYR A 25 -11.86 20.20 6.13
CA TYR A 25 -10.64 21.02 6.24
C TYR A 25 -10.54 21.94 7.47
N ALA A 26 -11.51 21.91 8.39
CA ALA A 26 -11.43 22.61 9.66
C ALA A 26 -10.57 21.78 10.62
N HIS A 27 -9.46 22.37 11.10
CA HIS A 27 -8.57 21.75 12.07
C HIS A 27 -9.36 21.13 13.23
N VAL A 28 -9.30 19.81 13.36
CA VAL A 28 -9.81 19.13 14.54
C VAL A 28 -8.67 19.15 15.54
N GLY A 29 -8.67 20.16 16.41
CA GLY A 29 -7.77 20.28 17.53
C GLY A 29 -7.99 19.15 18.53
N MET A 30 -7.48 17.97 18.21
CA MET A 30 -7.40 16.86 19.14
C MET A 30 -6.12 17.04 19.94
N GLU A 31 -6.23 17.00 21.26
CA GLU A 31 -5.08 17.01 22.16
C GLU A 31 -4.90 15.57 22.66
N PRO A 32 -3.87 14.84 22.20
CA PRO A 32 -3.68 13.42 22.52
C PRO A 32 -3.66 13.16 24.03
N ASP A 33 -3.09 14.09 24.79
CA ASP A 33 -2.92 14.00 26.25
C ASP A 33 -4.23 14.18 27.02
N LYS A 34 -5.29 14.70 26.39
CA LYS A 34 -6.60 14.89 27.01
C LYS A 34 -7.51 13.66 26.90
N VAL A 35 -7.13 12.63 26.15
CA VAL A 35 -7.93 11.40 26.00
C VAL A 35 -7.61 10.43 27.15
N PRO A 36 -8.59 10.09 28.02
CA PRO A 36 -8.35 9.24 29.18
C PRO A 36 -7.76 7.87 28.81
N PRO A 37 -6.84 7.33 29.64
CA PRO A 37 -6.42 5.96 29.52
C PRO A 37 -7.63 5.01 29.63
N GLY A 38 -7.86 4.21 28.59
CA GLY A 38 -8.99 3.28 28.55
C GLY A 38 -10.13 3.68 27.62
N SER A 39 -10.10 4.88 27.05
CA SER A 39 -11.00 5.23 25.94
C SER A 39 -10.80 4.28 24.75
N PHE A 40 -11.87 4.09 23.96
CA PHE A 40 -11.93 3.23 22.77
C PHE A 40 -11.54 1.77 23.03
N PRO A 41 -12.09 1.11 24.08
CA PRO A 41 -11.61 -0.20 24.51
C PRO A 41 -11.80 -1.29 23.45
N ALA A 42 -12.86 -1.20 22.63
CA ALA A 42 -13.20 -2.19 21.61
C ALA A 42 -12.87 -1.75 20.17
N LEU A 43 -12.24 -0.59 19.97
CA LEU A 43 -12.02 -0.05 18.64
C LEU A 43 -10.99 -0.88 17.86
N ARG A 44 -11.37 -1.31 16.66
CA ARG A 44 -10.56 -2.16 15.76
C ARG A 44 -10.35 -1.53 14.39
N GLU A 45 -11.25 -0.67 13.96
CA GLU A 45 -11.20 -0.05 12.62
C GLU A 45 -11.31 1.46 12.74
N LEU A 46 -10.36 2.17 12.13
CA LEU A 46 -10.35 3.62 12.06
C LEU A 46 -10.24 4.07 10.60
N HIS A 47 -11.19 4.88 10.17
CA HIS A 47 -11.20 5.49 8.84
C HIS A 47 -11.09 7.00 9.01
N VAL A 48 -10.04 7.58 8.47
CA VAL A 48 -9.78 9.01 8.49
C VAL A 48 -9.89 9.54 7.07
N CYS A 49 -10.75 10.52 6.84
CA CYS A 49 -11.01 11.05 5.51
C CYS A 49 -11.08 12.58 5.53
N GLU A 50 -10.46 13.23 4.54
CA GLU A 50 -10.59 14.67 4.30
C GLU A 50 -10.20 15.52 5.53
N LEU A 51 -9.13 15.08 6.22
CA LEU A 51 -8.51 15.80 7.33
C LEU A 51 -7.15 16.35 6.92
N ASP A 52 -6.81 17.51 7.48
CA ASP A 52 -5.47 18.08 7.35
C ASP A 52 -4.42 17.20 8.04
N SER A 53 -3.18 17.31 7.57
CA SER A 53 -2.04 16.54 8.07
C SER A 53 -1.87 16.64 9.59
N ALA A 54 -1.97 17.84 10.18
CA ALA A 54 -1.80 18.05 11.62
C ALA A 54 -2.87 17.33 12.45
N THR A 55 -4.12 17.35 11.98
CA THR A 55 -5.21 16.59 12.59
C THR A 55 -4.93 15.08 12.54
N ILE A 56 -4.50 14.54 11.38
CA ILE A 56 -4.20 13.10 11.26
C ILE A 56 -3.05 12.71 12.21
N ILE A 57 -2.01 13.52 12.28
CA ILE A 57 -0.87 13.32 13.19
C ILE A 57 -1.35 13.24 14.64
N SER A 58 -2.24 14.15 15.05
CA SER A 58 -2.80 14.13 16.41
C SER A 58 -3.63 12.87 16.70
N ILE A 59 -4.47 12.46 15.76
CA ILE A 59 -5.27 11.23 15.84
C ILE A 59 -4.34 10.01 16.00
N LEU A 60 -3.31 9.89 15.16
CA LEU A 60 -2.36 8.78 15.22
C LEU A 60 -1.44 8.84 16.46
N GLY A 61 -1.20 10.04 16.99
CA GLY A 61 -0.51 10.27 18.26
C GLY A 61 -1.33 9.84 19.48
N THR A 62 -2.65 9.73 19.36
CA THR A 62 -3.54 9.38 20.45
C THR A 62 -3.52 7.87 20.74
N ARG A 63 -2.61 7.44 21.62
CA ARG A 63 -2.41 6.03 21.95
C ARG A 63 -3.68 5.25 22.33
N PRO A 64 -4.61 5.76 23.16
CA PRO A 64 -5.86 5.06 23.46
C PRO A 64 -6.68 4.69 22.22
N LEU A 65 -6.66 5.55 21.19
CA LEU A 65 -7.39 5.35 19.95
C LEU A 65 -6.75 4.28 19.06
N VAL A 66 -5.41 4.28 18.97
CA VAL A 66 -4.71 3.47 17.95
C VAL A 66 -4.18 2.12 18.44
N LYS A 67 -3.96 1.94 19.74
CA LYS A 67 -3.29 0.75 20.31
C LYS A 67 -3.92 -0.60 19.90
N ASN A 68 -5.24 -0.62 19.74
CA ASN A 68 -6.04 -1.82 19.49
C ASN A 68 -6.49 -1.96 18.03
N LEU A 69 -6.13 -0.99 17.17
CA LEU A 69 -6.53 -0.99 15.77
C LEU A 69 -5.92 -2.18 15.05
N ILE A 70 -6.77 -2.82 14.25
CA ILE A 70 -6.41 -3.90 13.33
C ILE A 70 -6.40 -3.35 11.91
N ASN A 71 -7.36 -2.47 11.60
CA ASN A 71 -7.51 -1.85 10.29
C ASN A 71 -7.46 -0.32 10.41
N LEU A 72 -6.62 0.29 9.58
CA LEU A 72 -6.52 1.74 9.47
C LEU A 72 -6.59 2.14 8.00
N ARG A 73 -7.52 3.04 7.68
CA ARG A 73 -7.63 3.69 6.38
C ARG A 73 -7.44 5.19 6.54
N ILE A 74 -6.55 5.75 5.73
CA ILE A 74 -6.32 7.20 5.65
C ILE A 74 -6.56 7.61 4.20
N ASN A 75 -7.53 8.50 3.99
CA ASN A 75 -7.70 9.24 2.74
C ASN A 75 -7.21 10.67 2.98
N TYR A 76 -6.08 10.99 2.36
CA TYR A 76 -5.31 12.20 2.58
C TYR A 76 -5.26 13.05 1.30
N ARG A 77 -5.50 14.36 1.44
CA ARG A 77 -5.33 15.34 0.36
C ARG A 77 -4.07 16.18 0.61
N PRO A 78 -3.10 16.20 -0.31
CA PRO A 78 -1.83 16.89 -0.16
C PRO A 78 -1.89 18.41 -0.35
N GLU A 79 -3.08 19.01 -0.51
CA GLU A 79 -3.29 20.46 -0.68
C GLU A 79 -2.61 21.28 0.44
N ASP A 80 -2.46 20.70 1.63
CA ASP A 80 -1.75 21.30 2.77
C ASP A 80 -0.26 21.56 2.51
N PHE A 81 0.42 20.78 1.66
CA PHE A 81 1.86 20.88 1.47
C PHE A 81 2.26 22.17 0.76
N GLU A 82 1.45 22.59 -0.22
CA GLU A 82 1.70 23.80 -0.99
C GLU A 82 1.44 25.04 -0.15
N LEU A 83 0.38 25.01 0.67
CA LEU A 83 0.05 26.07 1.61
C LEU A 83 1.10 26.20 2.74
N ALA A 84 1.71 25.09 3.16
CA ALA A 84 2.69 25.06 4.24
C ALA A 84 4.15 25.27 3.79
N GLY A 85 4.42 25.37 2.49
CA GLY A 85 5.79 25.56 1.96
C GLY A 85 6.74 24.40 2.24
N ILE A 86 6.21 23.18 2.41
CA ILE A 86 7.02 22.00 2.75
C ILE A 86 7.75 21.51 1.50
N GLN A 87 9.08 21.67 1.49
CA GLN A 87 9.94 21.24 0.38
C GLN A 87 10.26 19.74 0.42
N ASP A 88 10.44 19.16 1.61
CA ASP A 88 10.67 17.72 1.80
C ASP A 88 9.37 17.00 2.17
N ARG A 89 8.53 16.79 1.16
CA ARG A 89 7.22 16.14 1.35
C ARG A 89 7.36 14.68 1.80
N ALA A 90 8.35 13.96 1.28
CA ALA A 90 8.60 12.56 1.62
C ALA A 90 9.07 12.41 3.08
N GLY A 91 10.03 13.23 3.51
CA GLY A 91 10.47 13.28 4.90
C GLY A 91 9.34 13.67 5.84
N TYR A 92 8.47 14.59 5.45
CA TYR A 92 7.30 14.97 6.25
C TYR A 92 6.32 13.81 6.44
N ILE A 93 5.93 13.11 5.38
CA ILE A 93 5.02 11.95 5.47
C ILE A 93 5.64 10.86 6.33
N ALA A 94 6.91 10.52 6.08
CA ALA A 94 7.61 9.44 6.78
C ALA A 94 7.78 9.74 8.28
N SER A 95 8.25 10.94 8.63
CA SER A 95 8.58 11.30 10.01
C SER A 95 7.36 11.71 10.84
N THR A 96 6.34 12.29 10.20
CA THR A 96 5.25 12.96 10.91
C THR A 96 3.95 12.18 10.80
N LEU A 97 3.42 11.99 9.58
CA LEU A 97 2.15 11.30 9.36
C LEU A 97 2.24 9.83 9.81
N LEU A 98 3.25 9.13 9.30
CA LEU A 98 3.40 7.69 9.54
C LEU A 98 4.17 7.38 10.83
N GLY A 99 4.88 8.37 11.39
CA GLY A 99 5.51 8.25 12.71
C GLY A 99 4.52 7.92 13.83
N GLY A 100 3.25 8.32 13.69
CA GLY A 100 2.18 7.96 14.63
C GLY A 100 1.80 6.48 14.62
N LEU A 101 2.05 5.76 13.52
CA LEU A 101 1.74 4.32 13.40
C LEU A 101 2.51 3.46 14.41
N ARG A 102 3.63 3.95 14.97
CA ARG A 102 4.39 3.26 16.03
C ARG A 102 3.53 2.91 17.26
N ASN A 103 2.44 3.64 17.47
CA ASN A 103 1.51 3.41 18.58
C ASN A 103 0.45 2.34 18.25
N ALA A 104 0.27 2.00 16.96
CA ALA A 104 -0.72 1.05 16.45
C ALA A 104 -0.13 -0.36 16.38
N THR A 105 0.38 -0.89 17.49
CA THR A 105 1.13 -2.16 17.53
C THR A 105 0.31 -3.39 17.14
N SER A 106 -1.03 -3.30 17.16
CA SER A 106 -1.92 -4.39 16.76
C SER A 106 -2.31 -4.34 15.27
N LEU A 107 -1.81 -3.34 14.53
CA LEU A 107 -2.25 -3.07 13.16
C LEU A 107 -1.86 -4.22 12.24
N ARG A 108 -2.84 -4.72 11.46
CA ARG A 108 -2.69 -5.80 10.48
C ARG A 108 -2.94 -5.34 9.05
N SER A 109 -3.84 -4.38 8.88
CA SER A 109 -4.20 -3.84 7.57
C SER A 109 -4.06 -2.33 7.56
N PHE A 110 -3.33 -1.81 6.57
CA PHE A 110 -3.13 -0.39 6.37
C PHE A 110 -3.49 0.03 4.95
N GLU A 111 -4.35 1.03 4.82
CA GLU A 111 -4.75 1.61 3.55
C GLU A 111 -4.43 3.12 3.57
N LEU A 112 -3.59 3.57 2.63
CA LEU A 112 -3.26 4.96 2.44
C LEU A 112 -3.66 5.37 1.01
N LEU A 113 -4.62 6.27 0.93
CA LEU A 113 -5.09 6.84 -0.32
C LEU A 113 -4.70 8.30 -0.33
N ILE A 114 -3.83 8.67 -1.24
CA ILE A 114 -3.41 10.05 -1.44
C ILE A 114 -4.11 10.54 -2.69
N ASP A 115 -5.12 11.38 -2.51
CA ASP A 115 -5.85 12.01 -3.61
C ASP A 115 -4.91 13.01 -4.28
N LEU A 116 -4.34 12.63 -5.42
CA LEU A 116 -3.35 13.44 -6.11
C LEU A 116 -3.98 14.62 -6.85
N ASN A 117 -5.30 14.67 -7.08
CA ASN A 117 -6.00 15.69 -7.89
C ASN A 117 -5.28 16.12 -9.19
N GLY A 118 -4.42 15.25 -9.75
CA GLY A 118 -3.54 15.56 -10.89
C GLY A 118 -2.39 16.55 -10.61
N VAL A 119 -2.15 16.93 -9.35
CA VAL A 119 -1.21 17.99 -8.92
C VAL A 119 0.21 17.46 -8.65
N ILE A 120 0.38 16.14 -8.49
CA ILE A 120 1.67 15.57 -8.11
C ILE A 120 2.25 14.78 -9.28
N GLU A 121 3.31 15.34 -9.88
CA GLU A 121 4.06 14.70 -10.97
C GLU A 121 4.81 13.44 -10.52
N ASP A 122 5.09 13.29 -9.21
CA ASP A 122 5.90 12.20 -8.65
C ASP A 122 5.21 11.52 -7.44
N PRO A 123 4.76 10.25 -7.53
CA PRO A 123 4.11 9.56 -6.42
C PRO A 123 5.03 9.47 -5.20
N TYR A 124 4.47 9.41 -3.99
CA TYR A 124 5.26 9.45 -2.76
C TYR A 124 6.04 8.15 -2.50
N ASP A 125 7.36 8.24 -2.32
CA ASP A 125 8.20 7.08 -1.98
C ASP A 125 8.04 6.68 -0.50
N ILE A 126 7.34 5.58 -0.25
CA ILE A 126 7.18 4.97 1.08
C ILE A 126 8.29 3.94 1.41
N GLY A 127 9.22 3.72 0.48
CA GLY A 127 10.41 2.89 0.65
C GLY A 127 11.52 3.54 1.47
N HIS A 128 11.33 4.78 1.95
CA HIS A 128 12.34 5.48 2.75
C HIS A 128 12.70 4.73 4.05
N ARG A 129 13.98 4.74 4.42
CA ARG A 129 14.55 3.95 5.54
C ARG A 129 13.80 4.10 6.86
N ASP A 130 13.47 5.32 7.24
CA ASP A 130 12.81 5.60 8.53
C ASP A 130 11.38 5.07 8.58
N LEU A 131 10.72 5.04 7.43
CA LEU A 131 9.38 4.50 7.30
C LEU A 131 9.40 2.98 7.34
N LEU A 132 10.34 2.34 6.63
CA LEU A 132 10.55 0.89 6.75
C LEU A 132 10.87 0.47 8.19
N LYS A 133 11.60 1.28 8.96
CA LYS A 133 11.86 1.05 10.38
C LYS A 133 10.59 1.15 11.25
N THR A 134 9.60 1.93 10.81
CA THR A 134 8.31 2.02 11.48
C THR A 134 7.45 0.80 11.12
N PHE A 135 7.36 0.46 9.83
CA PHE A 135 6.64 -0.72 9.38
C PHE A 135 7.23 -2.03 9.92
N SER A 136 8.55 -2.13 10.12
CA SER A 136 9.17 -3.34 10.66
C SER A 136 8.81 -3.64 12.12
N LYS A 137 8.18 -2.68 12.81
CA LYS A 137 7.66 -2.86 14.17
C LYS A 137 6.18 -3.23 14.19
N LEU A 138 5.54 -3.28 13.02
CA LEU A 138 4.14 -3.63 12.86
C LEU A 138 4.08 -5.01 12.21
N GLU A 139 3.17 -5.85 12.69
CA GLU A 139 2.92 -7.17 12.09
C GLU A 139 1.86 -7.03 10.98
N LEU A 140 2.17 -6.19 9.98
CA LEU A 140 1.26 -5.91 8.88
C LEU A 140 1.12 -7.12 7.96
N GLU A 141 -0.12 -7.51 7.71
CA GLU A 141 -0.51 -8.58 6.79
C GLU A 141 -0.98 -8.03 5.44
N LYS A 142 -1.50 -6.80 5.42
CA LYS A 142 -2.07 -6.17 4.22
C LYS A 142 -1.71 -4.71 4.12
N ILE A 143 -1.31 -4.28 2.92
CA ILE A 143 -1.11 -2.87 2.60
C ILE A 143 -1.74 -2.50 1.25
N THR A 144 -2.46 -1.38 1.23
CA THR A 144 -3.03 -0.78 0.03
C THR A 144 -2.58 0.67 -0.06
N LEU A 145 -2.01 1.03 -1.21
CA LEU A 145 -1.44 2.34 -1.48
C LEU A 145 -1.99 2.88 -2.81
N GLU A 146 -2.55 4.08 -2.75
CA GLU A 146 -2.96 4.89 -3.90
C GLU A 146 -2.27 6.25 -3.75
N GLY A 147 -1.66 6.75 -4.81
CA GLY A 147 -0.82 7.94 -4.84
C GLY A 147 0.56 7.80 -4.17
N ALA A 148 0.99 6.57 -3.86
CA ALA A 148 2.29 6.27 -3.26
C ALA A 148 2.95 5.05 -3.93
N HIS A 149 4.28 4.95 -3.83
CA HIS A 149 5.07 3.86 -4.41
C HIS A 149 6.17 3.40 -3.46
N VAL A 150 6.72 2.20 -3.70
CA VAL A 150 7.92 1.68 -3.03
C VAL A 150 9.13 1.92 -3.93
N GLY A 151 10.01 2.84 -3.53
CA GLY A 151 11.18 3.23 -4.30
C GLY A 151 12.25 2.16 -4.41
N ARG A 152 13.16 2.34 -5.38
CA ARG A 152 14.25 1.40 -5.73
C ARG A 152 15.15 1.05 -4.54
N TRP A 153 15.28 1.94 -3.56
CA TRP A 153 16.13 1.71 -2.39
C TRP A 153 15.65 0.53 -1.54
N ALA A 154 14.34 0.44 -1.27
CA ALA A 154 13.76 -0.68 -0.52
C ALA A 154 13.90 -2.01 -1.29
N CYS A 155 13.88 -1.92 -2.62
CA CYS A 155 14.02 -3.03 -3.55
C CYS A 155 15.43 -3.66 -3.58
N ASN A 156 16.49 -2.85 -3.46
CA ASN A 156 17.86 -3.30 -3.71
C ASN A 156 18.58 -3.94 -2.51
N LEU A 157 18.00 -3.89 -1.31
CA LEU A 157 18.71 -4.26 -0.07
C LEU A 157 18.28 -5.57 0.57
N ASN A 158 17.45 -6.39 -0.08
CA ASN A 158 16.82 -7.58 0.53
C ASN A 158 16.07 -7.26 1.84
N THR A 159 15.70 -6.01 2.07
CA THR A 159 15.16 -5.50 3.33
C THR A 159 13.66 -5.72 3.44
N LEU A 160 12.94 -5.69 2.32
CA LEU A 160 11.49 -5.85 2.31
C LEU A 160 11.04 -7.18 2.92
N GLY A 161 11.71 -8.29 2.61
CA GLY A 161 11.45 -9.60 3.23
C GLY A 161 11.53 -9.60 4.75
N THR A 162 12.41 -8.77 5.33
CA THR A 162 12.56 -8.64 6.79
C THR A 162 11.58 -7.66 7.41
N VAL A 163 11.24 -6.58 6.71
CA VAL A 163 10.34 -5.53 7.19
C VAL A 163 8.88 -5.98 7.11
N TRP A 164 8.52 -6.72 6.07
CA TRP A 164 7.17 -7.17 5.74
C TRP A 164 7.06 -8.70 5.76
N SER A 165 7.64 -9.32 6.78
CA SER A 165 7.70 -10.79 6.89
C SER A 165 6.33 -11.46 7.03
N ASP A 166 5.33 -10.75 7.58
CA ASP A 166 3.95 -11.24 7.74
C ASP A 166 3.02 -10.84 6.57
N MET A 167 3.52 -10.10 5.58
CA MET A 167 2.70 -9.53 4.52
C MET A 167 2.17 -10.62 3.58
N THR A 168 0.86 -10.63 3.41
CA THR A 168 0.12 -11.58 2.55
C THR A 168 -0.48 -10.92 1.33
N SER A 169 -0.81 -9.62 1.41
CA SER A 169 -1.40 -8.86 0.32
C SER A 169 -0.78 -7.48 0.21
N ILE A 170 -0.32 -7.13 -0.99
CA ILE A 170 0.16 -5.80 -1.33
C ILE A 170 -0.65 -5.28 -2.52
N SER A 171 -1.10 -4.04 -2.43
CA SER A 171 -1.78 -3.35 -3.52
C SER A 171 -1.19 -1.95 -3.69
N ILE A 172 -0.57 -1.68 -4.84
CA ILE A 172 0.04 -0.38 -5.15
C ILE A 172 -0.37 -0.01 -6.58
N GLU A 173 -1.55 0.61 -6.72
CA GLU A 173 -2.21 0.76 -8.02
C GLU A 173 -1.53 1.80 -8.93
N ASP A 174 -0.88 2.81 -8.34
CA ASP A 174 -0.26 3.90 -9.11
C ASP A 174 1.24 3.69 -9.35
N GLN A 175 1.84 2.65 -8.77
CA GLN A 175 3.26 2.37 -8.99
C GLN A 175 3.46 1.72 -10.35
N VAL A 176 3.78 2.55 -11.33
CA VAL A 176 4.18 2.08 -12.65
C VAL A 176 5.54 1.40 -12.54
N THR A 177 5.60 0.13 -12.88
CA THR A 177 6.79 -0.69 -12.65
C THR A 177 7.14 -1.62 -13.80
N SER A 178 8.43 -1.91 -13.97
CA SER A 178 8.90 -2.94 -14.89
C SER A 178 8.96 -4.31 -14.20
N LEU A 179 9.17 -5.36 -14.99
CA LEU A 179 9.30 -6.72 -14.47
C LEU A 179 10.42 -6.87 -13.42
N ASP A 180 11.48 -6.06 -13.47
CA ASP A 180 12.58 -6.12 -12.50
C ASP A 180 12.15 -5.84 -11.05
N ALA A 181 11.11 -5.03 -10.83
CA ALA A 181 10.64 -4.72 -9.47
C ALA A 181 10.00 -5.91 -8.76
N PHE A 182 9.56 -6.92 -9.51
CA PHE A 182 9.03 -8.15 -8.94
C PHE A 182 10.06 -8.92 -8.11
N ILE A 183 11.36 -8.75 -8.39
CA ILE A 183 12.44 -9.38 -7.63
C ILE A 183 12.35 -8.98 -6.15
N CYS A 184 11.95 -7.74 -5.86
CA CYS A 184 11.80 -7.25 -4.50
C CYS A 184 10.64 -7.95 -3.77
N PHE A 185 9.50 -8.13 -4.46
CA PHE A 185 8.32 -8.77 -3.90
C PHE A 185 8.49 -10.29 -3.79
N ALA A 186 9.34 -10.90 -4.61
CA ALA A 186 9.71 -12.31 -4.51
C ALA A 186 10.40 -12.66 -3.18
N GLN A 187 10.93 -11.67 -2.45
CA GLN A 187 11.57 -11.84 -1.15
C GLN A 187 10.57 -11.96 0.02
N LEU A 188 9.28 -11.69 -0.22
CA LEU A 188 8.26 -11.70 0.81
C LEU A 188 7.78 -13.14 1.06
N PRO A 189 8.04 -13.71 2.26
CA PRO A 189 7.89 -15.15 2.49
C PRO A 189 6.44 -15.63 2.58
N ARG A 190 5.48 -14.70 2.73
CA ARG A 190 4.05 -15.01 2.90
C ARG A 190 3.15 -14.32 1.88
N LEU A 191 3.72 -13.60 0.92
CA LEU A 191 2.94 -12.85 -0.06
C LEU A 191 2.13 -13.82 -0.93
N GLN A 192 0.81 -13.67 -0.93
CA GLN A 192 -0.13 -14.48 -1.71
C GLN A 192 -0.79 -13.66 -2.81
N HIS A 193 -0.95 -12.36 -2.60
CA HIS A 193 -1.62 -11.45 -3.50
C HIS A 193 -0.79 -10.18 -3.74
N LEU A 194 -0.62 -9.79 -5.00
CA LEU A 194 0.11 -8.60 -5.40
C LEU A 194 -0.65 -7.87 -6.50
N LEU A 195 -1.00 -6.60 -6.26
CA LEU A 195 -1.57 -5.71 -7.27
C LEU A 195 -0.58 -4.58 -7.56
N LEU A 196 -0.20 -4.42 -8.83
CA LEU A 196 0.72 -3.39 -9.31
C LEU A 196 0.29 -2.84 -10.66
N ASN A 197 0.74 -1.63 -11.02
CA ASN A 197 0.65 -1.12 -12.38
C ASN A 197 1.90 -1.52 -13.17
N VAL A 198 1.77 -2.51 -14.04
CA VAL A 198 2.92 -3.19 -14.64
C VAL A 198 3.07 -2.81 -16.10
N ARG A 199 4.25 -2.33 -16.47
CA ARG A 199 4.69 -2.21 -17.86
C ARG A 199 5.36 -3.50 -18.29
N PHE A 200 4.72 -4.23 -19.20
CA PHE A 200 5.30 -5.40 -19.81
C PHE A 200 6.15 -4.98 -21.01
N VAL A 201 7.46 -5.03 -20.83
CA VAL A 201 8.47 -4.77 -21.85
C VAL A 201 9.42 -5.97 -21.94
N ALA A 202 10.11 -6.14 -23.06
CA ALA A 202 11.07 -7.23 -23.23
C ALA A 202 12.12 -7.22 -22.11
N VAL A 203 12.25 -8.34 -21.40
CA VAL A 203 13.17 -8.45 -20.25
C VAL A 203 14.59 -8.66 -20.77
N GLY A 204 15.52 -7.80 -20.35
CA GLY A 204 16.93 -7.91 -20.73
C GLY A 204 17.71 -9.00 -19.99
N ARG A 205 17.25 -9.41 -18.79
CA ARG A 205 17.94 -10.41 -17.97
C ARG A 205 16.98 -11.21 -17.09
N VAL A 206 17.06 -12.53 -17.20
CA VAL A 206 16.34 -13.47 -16.34
C VAL A 206 17.02 -13.51 -14.96
N PRO A 207 16.30 -13.38 -13.84
CA PRO A 207 16.89 -13.42 -12.52
C PRO A 207 17.40 -14.82 -12.19
N GLU A 208 18.47 -14.89 -11.40
CA GLU A 208 18.93 -16.17 -10.83
C GLU A 208 17.88 -16.66 -9.82
N ALA A 209 17.54 -17.96 -9.87
CA ALA A 209 16.55 -18.55 -8.98
C ALA A 209 16.93 -18.30 -7.51
N GLY A 210 16.16 -17.45 -6.82
CA GLY A 210 16.68 -16.85 -5.59
C GLY A 210 15.63 -16.11 -4.76
N SER A 211 14.46 -16.72 -4.58
CA SER A 211 13.50 -16.53 -3.48
C SER A 211 12.11 -16.86 -4.00
N MET A 212 11.41 -17.80 -3.36
CA MET A 212 10.18 -18.38 -3.87
C MET A 212 9.01 -17.88 -3.02
N SER A 213 8.62 -16.63 -3.25
CA SER A 213 7.41 -16.09 -2.63
C SER A 213 6.19 -16.96 -3.00
N PRO A 214 5.29 -17.27 -2.06
CA PRO A 214 4.11 -18.10 -2.30
C PRO A 214 3.01 -17.30 -3.02
N LEU A 215 3.36 -16.43 -3.96
CA LEU A 215 2.42 -15.57 -4.66
C LEU A 215 1.49 -16.44 -5.51
N HIS A 216 0.19 -16.35 -5.28
CA HIS A 216 -0.84 -17.10 -6.01
C HIS A 216 -1.51 -16.26 -7.09
N THR A 217 -1.72 -14.97 -6.80
CA THR A 217 -2.45 -14.05 -7.65
C THR A 217 -1.66 -12.78 -7.87
N LEU A 218 -1.39 -12.48 -9.15
CA LEU A 218 -0.89 -11.20 -9.60
C LEU A 218 -2.02 -10.43 -10.29
N GLU A 219 -2.30 -9.24 -9.80
CA GLU A 219 -3.22 -8.29 -10.43
C GLU A 219 -2.45 -7.15 -11.06
N CYS A 220 -2.85 -6.78 -12.27
CA CYS A 220 -2.28 -5.67 -13.00
C CYS A 220 -3.33 -4.57 -13.19
N SER A 221 -2.95 -3.33 -12.91
CA SER A 221 -3.73 -2.11 -13.18
C SER A 221 -3.04 -1.22 -14.24
N GLY A 222 -3.74 -0.19 -14.71
CA GLY A 222 -3.17 0.85 -15.58
C GLY A 222 -2.98 0.46 -17.06
N LYS A 223 -2.20 1.23 -17.82
CA LYS A 223 -1.91 0.94 -19.24
C LYS A 223 -0.77 -0.07 -19.31
N VAL A 224 -1.11 -1.34 -19.56
CA VAL A 224 -0.23 -2.50 -19.40
C VAL A 224 0.75 -2.73 -20.56
N LEU A 225 0.41 -2.29 -21.76
CA LEU A 225 1.18 -2.58 -22.98
C LEU A 225 1.74 -1.29 -23.60
N GLU A 226 3.06 -1.10 -23.50
CA GLU A 226 3.79 -0.12 -24.31
C GLU A 226 4.17 -0.70 -25.69
N GLU A 227 4.26 -2.02 -25.79
CA GLU A 227 4.56 -2.76 -27.02
C GLU A 227 3.38 -3.62 -27.47
N GLN A 228 3.26 -3.84 -28.79
CA GLN A 228 2.29 -4.80 -29.33
C GLN A 228 2.59 -6.20 -28.77
N PRO A 229 1.58 -6.88 -28.19
CA PRO A 229 1.80 -8.19 -27.57
C PRO A 229 2.30 -9.19 -28.61
N SER A 230 3.49 -9.74 -28.36
CA SER A 230 4.11 -10.77 -29.20
C SER A 230 4.22 -12.10 -28.43
N GLU A 231 4.27 -13.21 -29.16
CA GLU A 231 4.47 -14.54 -28.56
C GLU A 231 5.77 -14.62 -27.74
N GLY A 232 6.83 -13.94 -28.20
CA GLY A 232 8.09 -13.81 -27.48
C GLY A 232 7.94 -13.07 -26.14
N LEU A 233 7.18 -11.97 -26.12
CA LEU A 233 6.91 -11.22 -24.89
C LEU A 233 6.14 -12.07 -23.87
N VAL A 234 5.10 -12.79 -24.32
CA VAL A 234 4.32 -13.69 -23.45
C VAL A 234 5.21 -14.79 -22.86
N THR A 235 6.03 -15.41 -23.69
CA THR A 235 6.96 -16.49 -23.30
C THR A 235 7.94 -15.98 -22.24
N LEU A 236 8.68 -14.91 -22.54
CA LEU A 236 9.70 -14.36 -21.63
C LEU A 236 9.10 -13.86 -20.32
N THR A 237 7.94 -13.20 -20.38
CA THR A 237 7.22 -12.74 -19.18
C THR A 237 6.80 -13.92 -18.32
N SER A 238 6.23 -14.98 -18.92
CA SER A 238 5.80 -16.16 -18.17
C SER A 238 6.97 -16.88 -17.49
N GLU A 239 8.10 -17.01 -18.18
CA GLU A 239 9.34 -17.60 -17.63
C GLU A 239 9.88 -16.79 -16.47
N PHE A 240 9.99 -15.47 -16.66
CA PHE A 240 10.44 -14.55 -15.63
C PHE A 240 9.58 -14.65 -14.37
N LEU A 241 8.25 -14.61 -14.52
CA LEU A 241 7.33 -14.68 -13.39
C LEU A 241 7.37 -16.03 -12.68
N LEU A 242 7.50 -17.15 -13.40
CA LEU A 242 7.59 -18.48 -12.80
C LEU A 242 8.92 -18.71 -12.06
N ILE A 243 10.00 -18.09 -12.52
CA ILE A 243 11.29 -18.13 -11.81
C ILE A 243 11.20 -17.44 -10.45
N LEU A 244 10.43 -16.35 -10.35
CA LEU A 244 10.21 -15.62 -9.10
C LEU A 244 9.11 -16.22 -8.23
N PHE A 245 8.04 -16.72 -8.86
CA PHE A 245 6.79 -17.10 -8.21
C PHE A 245 6.31 -18.46 -8.73
N LEU A 246 6.96 -19.55 -8.34
CA LEU A 246 6.51 -20.90 -8.74
C LEU A 246 5.06 -21.22 -8.36
N SER A 247 4.56 -20.58 -7.30
CA SER A 247 3.17 -20.76 -6.84
C SER A 247 2.17 -19.89 -7.60
N LEU A 248 2.57 -19.16 -8.65
CA LEU A 248 1.66 -18.27 -9.37
C LEU A 248 0.61 -19.08 -10.14
N HIS A 249 -0.67 -18.87 -9.82
CA HIS A 249 -1.80 -19.56 -10.45
C HIS A 249 -2.53 -18.67 -11.44
N GLN A 250 -2.58 -17.37 -11.15
CA GLN A 250 -3.43 -16.47 -11.89
C GLN A 250 -2.77 -15.11 -12.04
N ILE A 251 -2.82 -14.59 -13.26
CA ILE A 251 -2.53 -13.21 -13.56
C ILE A 251 -3.80 -12.59 -14.14
N ARG A 252 -4.28 -11.51 -13.53
CA ARG A 252 -5.52 -10.86 -13.99
C ARG A 252 -5.39 -9.36 -14.05
N TRP A 253 -6.31 -8.77 -14.80
CA TRP A 253 -6.50 -7.33 -14.81
C TRP A 253 -7.42 -6.92 -13.65
N ALA A 254 -7.05 -5.88 -12.90
CA ALA A 254 -7.86 -5.36 -11.79
C ALA A 254 -9.21 -4.80 -12.29
N ASP A 255 -10.31 -5.14 -11.63
CA ASP A 255 -11.64 -4.66 -12.01
C ASP A 255 -11.76 -3.14 -11.79
N GLY A 256 -12.28 -2.38 -12.78
CA GLY A 256 -12.56 -0.94 -12.63
C GLY A 256 -12.12 -0.02 -13.77
N TRP A 257 -11.25 -0.47 -14.67
CA TRP A 257 -10.76 0.35 -15.79
C TRP A 257 -11.65 0.21 -17.05
N PRO A 258 -12.11 1.33 -17.65
CA PRO A 258 -13.07 1.32 -18.75
C PRO A 258 -12.49 0.83 -20.09
N ASP A 259 -11.17 0.84 -20.28
CA ASP A 259 -10.49 0.51 -21.55
C ASP A 259 -9.88 -0.90 -21.56
N ARG A 260 -10.74 -1.92 -21.41
CA ARG A 260 -10.34 -3.31 -21.72
C ARG A 260 -10.32 -3.52 -23.23
N SER A 261 -9.23 -3.10 -23.89
CA SER A 261 -9.00 -3.50 -25.28
C SER A 261 -8.96 -5.03 -25.38
N LYS A 262 -9.41 -5.56 -26.52
CA LYS A 262 -9.34 -7.00 -26.81
C LYS A 262 -7.91 -7.54 -26.72
N GLU A 263 -6.94 -6.72 -27.14
CA GLU A 263 -5.51 -7.04 -27.09
C GLU A 263 -5.02 -7.32 -25.66
N HIS A 264 -5.47 -6.53 -24.67
CA HIS A 264 -5.15 -6.81 -23.26
C HIS A 264 -5.74 -8.15 -22.81
N GLN A 265 -7.00 -8.44 -23.15
CA GLN A 265 -7.64 -9.70 -22.76
C GLN A 265 -6.90 -10.90 -23.37
N ASP A 266 -6.56 -10.82 -24.65
CA ASP A 266 -5.83 -11.87 -25.37
C ASP A 266 -4.42 -12.08 -24.77
N PHE A 267 -3.72 -11.00 -24.39
CA PHE A 267 -2.41 -11.07 -23.73
C PHE A 267 -2.47 -11.81 -22.38
N PHE A 268 -3.36 -11.40 -21.47
CA PHE A 268 -3.49 -12.08 -20.16
C PHE A 268 -3.99 -13.51 -20.32
N HIS A 269 -4.86 -13.78 -21.30
CA HIS A 269 -5.28 -15.13 -21.61
C HIS A 269 -4.09 -16.01 -22.02
N ALA A 270 -3.27 -15.54 -22.99
CA ALA A 270 -2.07 -16.25 -23.45
C ALA A 270 -1.04 -16.43 -22.33
N LEU A 271 -0.88 -15.43 -21.45
CA LEU A 271 0.03 -15.49 -20.30
C LEU A 271 -0.40 -16.55 -19.28
N ASN A 272 -1.69 -16.60 -18.91
CA ASN A 272 -2.22 -17.63 -18.01
C ASN A 272 -2.14 -19.04 -18.61
N GLN A 273 -2.38 -19.17 -19.92
CA GLN A 273 -2.20 -20.46 -20.60
C GLN A 273 -0.75 -20.93 -20.53
N ASN A 274 0.22 -20.06 -20.83
CA ASN A 274 1.65 -20.37 -20.74
C ASN A 274 2.07 -20.77 -19.32
N ILE A 275 1.60 -20.03 -18.32
CA ILE A 275 1.87 -20.35 -16.90
C ILE A 275 1.31 -21.74 -16.53
N THR A 276 0.09 -22.03 -16.96
CA THR A 276 -0.54 -23.33 -16.70
C THR A 276 0.23 -24.47 -17.35
N LEU A 277 0.61 -24.31 -18.62
CA LEU A 277 1.34 -25.34 -19.38
C LEU A 277 2.73 -25.61 -18.81
N ARG A 278 3.43 -24.56 -18.35
CA ARG A 278 4.80 -24.68 -17.82
C ARG A 278 4.88 -25.23 -16.40
N ARG A 279 3.74 -25.39 -15.73
CA ARG A 279 3.66 -25.99 -14.38
C ARG A 279 3.43 -27.51 -14.42
N LEU A 280 3.01 -28.06 -15.55
CA LEU A 280 2.83 -29.50 -15.79
C LEU A 280 4.16 -30.17 -16.17
#